data_AF-I1MFR1-F1
#
_entry.id   AF-I1MFR1-F1
#
_cell.length_a   1.000
_cell.length_b   1.000
_cell.length_c   1.000
_cell.angle_alpha   90.00
_cell.angle_beta   90.00
_cell.angle_gamma   90.00
#
_symmetry.space_group_name_H-M   'P 1'
#
loop_
_entity.id
_entity.type
_entity.pdbx_description
1 polymer ?
#
loop_
_entity_poly.entity_id
_entity_poly.type
_entity_poly.pdbx_seq_one_letter_code
_entity_poly.pdbx_strand_id
1 'polypeptide(L)'
;MVASEDIYGGEEVSLVQPDPVGLQIDRLQNQLTEKVKELATCQSEIKALRATEAKKDKAIEELRNEVGKLDDKLRLTEDHLKHKKLEIKKLTEEKKDALAAQYAAEATLRRLHADQKEDDFVPLESVITPLEAEIKMYRNEIASLQEDKKALERLTKSKEAALLEAEKILRSALERVLIVEEVQNENFDLKRQIEICQEENKILEKTHRQKILEVEKLSQTIHELEEVILSSGVNANAVRDYQRQISELQEEKRTLERELARVKVSANRVATVVANEWKDENDKVMPVKQWLEERRIMQAEMQRLKDKLAISERTAKAESQLKDKLKMRLKTLEEGLKHFSNNPVSSNSGSAKSEKYKILSFLTTNGGLRNRCTSQPRGSTNGSSLFQKSNAKSNTESVTESLIPGSIMKKKYGTAENVLKKGIWASRHKVADSDEKENEMQVNAGMNLNKCNDKKEAAEIKTSVDVDDDSKSNSCNDLGSNDVVSGFLYDRLQKEVINLRKSCEIKESNLYTKDEEIKMLTKKVDALTKAMEIEWKKMKREAAAREKEAASTKSDDNRKLRRSNSSRRMI
;
A
#
# COMPACT_ATOMS: atom_id res chain seq x y z
N MET A 1 -58.30 -1.48 43.77
CA MET A 1 -59.74 -1.77 43.55
C MET A 1 -60.23 -0.79 42.49
N VAL A 2 -60.97 -1.27 41.48
CA VAL A 2 -62.00 -0.57 40.66
C VAL A 2 -61.66 0.86 40.17
N ALA A 3 -61.67 1.21 38.89
CA ALA A 3 -61.89 0.55 37.58
C ALA A 3 -61.06 1.35 36.52
N SER A 4 -60.57 0.79 35.43
CA SER A 4 -61.27 0.50 34.15
C SER A 4 -62.13 1.65 33.58
N GLU A 5 -61.80 1.95 32.31
CA GLU A 5 -62.66 2.48 31.21
C GLU A 5 -62.87 4.02 31.16
N ASP A 6 -62.92 4.70 30.01
CA ASP A 6 -63.10 4.31 28.59
C ASP A 6 -62.42 5.33 27.62
N ILE A 7 -61.80 4.97 26.49
CA ILE A 7 -62.32 4.82 25.09
C ILE A 7 -62.52 6.12 24.26
N TYR A 8 -61.74 6.22 23.17
CA TYR A 8 -61.99 6.84 21.85
C TYR A 8 -62.28 8.35 21.67
N GLY A 9 -62.01 8.81 20.44
CA GLY A 9 -62.40 10.12 19.89
C GLY A 9 -61.25 11.14 19.86
N GLY A 10 -60.79 11.66 18.72
CA GLY A 10 -61.16 11.40 17.32
C GLY A 10 -60.98 12.67 16.48
N GLU A 11 -60.51 12.51 15.22
CA GLU A 11 -60.53 13.52 14.12
C GLU A 11 -59.97 14.93 14.45
N GLU A 12 -58.77 15.29 13.99
CA GLU A 12 -58.41 15.72 12.62
C GLU A 12 -57.98 17.21 12.66
N VAL A 13 -57.67 17.81 11.51
CA VAL A 13 -57.55 19.26 11.22
C VAL A 13 -56.20 19.94 11.55
N SER A 14 -55.41 20.07 10.47
CA SER A 14 -54.56 21.22 10.13
C SER A 14 -53.27 21.49 10.93
N LEU A 15 -52.21 20.84 10.44
CA LEU A 15 -50.97 21.48 9.96
C LEU A 15 -50.80 23.00 10.23
N VAL A 16 -50.32 23.35 11.42
CA VAL A 16 -49.66 24.64 11.72
C VAL A 16 -48.26 24.33 12.22
N GLN A 17 -47.26 25.13 11.84
CA GLN A 17 -45.88 24.93 12.33
C GLN A 17 -45.83 25.11 13.86
N PRO A 18 -45.25 24.17 14.63
CA PRO A 18 -45.12 24.34 16.07
C PRO A 18 -44.24 25.55 16.40
N ASP A 19 -44.79 26.45 17.21
CA ASP A 19 -44.04 27.56 17.80
C ASP A 19 -42.85 26.99 18.62
N PRO A 20 -41.61 27.49 18.50
CA PRO A 20 -40.51 27.11 19.39
C PRO A 20 -40.84 27.33 20.88
N VAL A 21 -41.71 28.28 21.22
CA VAL A 21 -42.27 28.44 22.58
C VAL A 21 -43.13 27.23 22.95
N GLY A 22 -43.94 26.72 22.03
CA GLY A 22 -44.74 25.51 22.19
C GLY A 22 -43.87 24.29 22.53
N LEU A 23 -42.81 24.03 21.76
CA LEU A 23 -41.88 22.91 22.03
C LEU A 23 -41.18 23.04 23.40
N GLN A 24 -40.90 24.26 23.87
CA GLN A 24 -40.34 24.49 25.20
C GLN A 24 -41.40 24.35 26.31
N ILE A 25 -42.67 24.69 26.04
CA ILE A 25 -43.81 24.39 26.93
C ILE A 25 -43.99 22.87 27.01
N ASP A 26 -44.03 22.15 25.89
CA ASP A 26 -44.13 20.68 25.86
C ASP A 26 -42.98 20.03 26.65
N ARG A 27 -41.75 20.55 26.52
CA ARG A 27 -40.60 20.07 27.30
C ARG A 27 -40.79 20.30 28.80
N LEU A 28 -41.20 21.50 29.21
CA LEU A 28 -41.45 21.83 30.62
C LEU A 28 -42.64 21.07 31.20
N GLN A 29 -43.68 20.83 30.40
CA GLN A 29 -44.85 20.04 30.76
C GLN A 29 -44.47 18.55 30.91
N ASN A 30 -43.66 18.00 30.00
CA ASN A 30 -43.11 16.66 30.16
C ASN A 30 -42.28 16.55 31.45
N GLN A 31 -41.35 17.48 31.70
CA GLN A 31 -40.56 17.53 32.94
C GLN A 31 -41.45 17.70 34.19
N LEU A 32 -42.55 18.46 34.11
CA LEU A 32 -43.52 18.58 35.20
C LEU A 32 -44.25 17.25 35.43
N THR A 33 -44.68 16.53 34.39
CA THR A 33 -45.29 15.20 34.57
C THR A 33 -44.30 14.17 35.09
N GLU A 34 -43.02 14.28 34.73
CA GLU A 34 -41.93 13.46 35.27
C GLU A 34 -41.72 13.75 36.76
N LYS A 35 -41.63 15.03 37.17
CA LYS A 35 -41.55 15.40 38.60
C LYS A 35 -42.81 15.09 39.40
N VAL A 36 -44.00 15.09 38.79
CA VAL A 36 -45.24 14.60 39.41
C VAL A 36 -45.20 13.07 39.59
N LYS A 37 -44.64 12.32 38.63
CA LYS A 37 -44.42 10.86 38.77
C LYS A 37 -43.38 10.56 39.85
N GLU A 38 -42.24 11.27 39.87
CA GLU A 38 -41.23 11.16 40.93
C GLU A 38 -41.84 11.45 42.31
N LEU A 39 -42.58 12.54 42.46
CA LEU A 39 -43.26 12.90 43.71
C LEU A 39 -44.26 11.82 44.12
N ALA A 40 -45.01 11.24 43.19
CA ALA A 40 -45.90 10.12 43.46
C ALA A 40 -45.13 8.86 43.91
N THR A 41 -43.99 8.55 43.29
CA THR A 41 -43.13 7.43 43.73
C THR A 41 -42.55 7.67 45.13
N CYS A 42 -41.98 8.85 45.41
CA CYS A 42 -41.48 9.21 46.73
C CYS A 42 -42.59 9.24 47.78
N GLN A 43 -43.82 9.67 47.43
CA GLN A 43 -44.96 9.60 48.34
C GLN A 43 -45.38 8.15 48.62
N SER A 44 -45.27 7.25 47.64
CA SER A 44 -45.51 5.81 47.83
C SER A 44 -44.42 5.15 48.68
N GLU A 45 -43.16 5.57 48.51
CA GLU A 45 -42.02 5.12 49.31
C GLU A 45 -42.14 5.61 50.76
N ILE A 46 -42.48 6.87 51.00
CA ILE A 46 -42.74 7.41 52.35
C ILE A 46 -43.89 6.64 53.02
N LYS A 47 -44.95 6.28 52.28
CA LYS A 47 -46.03 5.42 52.80
C LYS A 47 -45.54 4.00 53.14
N ALA A 48 -44.69 3.42 52.30
CA ALA A 48 -44.08 2.10 52.55
C ALA A 48 -43.13 2.14 53.76
N LEU A 49 -42.25 3.14 53.86
CA LEU A 49 -41.31 3.34 54.96
C LEU A 49 -42.06 3.48 56.30
N ARG A 50 -43.10 4.34 56.37
CA ARG A 50 -43.97 4.45 57.56
C ARG A 50 -44.67 3.13 57.92
N ALA A 51 -45.04 2.32 56.94
CA ALA A 51 -45.60 0.99 57.17
C ALA A 51 -44.55 -0.04 57.64
N THR A 52 -43.25 0.17 57.37
CA THR A 52 -42.16 -0.62 57.99
C THR A 52 -41.77 -0.09 59.37
N GLU A 53 -41.86 1.22 59.60
CA GLU A 53 -41.63 1.89 60.88
C GLU A 53 -42.63 1.42 61.92
N ALA A 54 -43.93 1.49 61.63
CA ALA A 54 -44.99 0.97 62.49
C ALA A 54 -44.87 -0.55 62.79
N LYS A 55 -44.23 -1.33 61.91
CA LYS A 55 -43.90 -2.75 62.17
C LYS A 55 -42.69 -2.90 63.10
N LYS A 56 -41.68 -2.03 62.99
CA LYS A 56 -40.55 -1.98 63.92
C LYS A 56 -41.01 -1.55 65.30
N ASP A 57 -41.86 -0.52 65.41
CA ASP A 57 -42.41 -0.05 66.68
C ASP A 57 -43.21 -1.16 67.38
N LYS A 58 -44.05 -1.90 66.64
CA LYS A 58 -44.75 -3.07 67.17
C LYS A 58 -43.80 -4.15 67.68
N ALA A 59 -42.72 -4.44 66.95
CA ALA A 59 -41.71 -5.40 67.39
C ALA A 59 -40.90 -4.91 68.61
N ILE A 60 -40.63 -3.60 68.70
CA ILE A 60 -39.99 -2.97 69.87
C ILE A 60 -40.91 -3.11 71.09
N GLU A 61 -42.21 -2.84 70.95
CA GLU A 61 -43.16 -2.98 72.05
C GLU A 61 -43.36 -4.45 72.46
N GLU A 62 -43.38 -5.39 71.52
CA GLU A 62 -43.38 -6.84 71.82
C GLU A 62 -42.13 -7.27 72.61
N LEU A 63 -40.94 -6.80 72.20
CA LEU A 63 -39.70 -7.03 72.95
C LEU A 63 -39.72 -6.36 74.33
N ARG A 64 -40.28 -5.15 74.44
CA ARG A 64 -40.42 -4.39 75.70
C ARG A 64 -41.30 -5.13 76.70
N ASN A 65 -42.38 -5.75 76.22
CA ASN A 65 -43.26 -6.59 77.03
C ASN A 65 -42.59 -7.91 77.44
N GLU A 66 -41.73 -8.53 76.62
CA GLU A 66 -40.97 -9.71 77.07
C GLU A 66 -39.83 -9.35 78.04
N VAL A 67 -39.17 -8.19 77.89
CA VAL A 67 -38.23 -7.66 78.90
C VAL A 67 -38.93 -7.48 80.26
N GLY A 68 -40.13 -6.87 80.29
CA GLY A 68 -40.91 -6.77 81.52
C GLY A 68 -41.23 -8.14 82.16
N LYS A 69 -41.60 -9.14 81.35
CA LYS A 69 -41.78 -10.53 81.82
C LYS A 69 -40.47 -11.15 82.33
N LEU A 70 -39.31 -10.81 81.76
CA LEU A 70 -38.01 -11.29 82.20
C LEU A 70 -37.58 -10.64 83.52
N ASP A 71 -37.86 -9.35 83.73
CA ASP A 71 -37.61 -8.65 85.00
C ASP A 71 -38.54 -9.16 86.12
N ASP A 72 -39.81 -9.46 85.83
CA ASP A 72 -40.71 -10.12 86.78
C ASP A 72 -40.24 -11.54 87.15
N LYS A 73 -39.81 -12.33 86.16
CA LYS A 73 -39.19 -13.65 86.40
C LYS A 73 -37.90 -13.52 87.23
N LEU A 74 -37.07 -12.51 86.96
CA LEU A 74 -35.83 -12.24 87.70
C LEU A 74 -36.13 -11.90 89.16
N ARG A 75 -37.07 -10.99 89.44
CA ARG A 75 -37.48 -10.65 90.81
C ARG A 75 -37.98 -11.88 91.57
N LEU A 76 -38.79 -12.72 90.94
CA LEU A 76 -39.27 -13.97 91.54
C LEU A 76 -38.14 -14.97 91.81
N THR A 77 -37.15 -15.11 90.92
CA THR A 77 -35.98 -15.98 91.18
C THR A 77 -35.04 -15.40 92.24
N GLU A 78 -34.88 -14.08 92.32
CA GLU A 78 -34.15 -13.43 93.40
C GLU A 78 -34.82 -13.65 94.76
N ASP A 79 -36.14 -13.51 94.86
CA ASP A 79 -36.86 -13.71 96.12
C ASP A 79 -36.88 -15.19 96.53
N HIS A 80 -36.95 -16.10 95.56
CA HIS A 80 -36.71 -17.53 95.80
C HIS A 80 -35.27 -17.80 96.28
N LEU A 81 -34.27 -17.14 95.73
CA LEU A 81 -32.87 -17.24 96.16
C LEU A 81 -32.67 -16.66 97.58
N LYS A 82 -33.30 -15.53 97.90
CA LYS A 82 -33.34 -14.95 99.26
C LYS A 82 -33.96 -15.94 100.26
N HIS A 83 -35.07 -16.58 99.91
CA HIS A 83 -35.71 -17.62 100.71
C HIS A 83 -34.80 -18.85 100.89
N LYS A 84 -34.29 -19.43 99.80
CA LYS A 84 -33.35 -20.56 99.83
C LYS A 84 -32.07 -20.25 100.62
N LYS A 85 -31.61 -19.00 100.62
CA LYS A 85 -30.46 -18.54 101.44
C LYS A 85 -30.76 -18.51 102.94
N LEU A 86 -32.01 -18.27 103.35
CA LEU A 86 -32.46 -18.37 104.75
C LEU A 86 -32.65 -19.85 105.14
N GLU A 87 -33.23 -20.66 104.26
CA GLU A 87 -33.38 -22.11 104.43
C GLU A 87 -32.01 -22.80 104.58
N ILE A 88 -31.03 -22.45 103.73
CA ILE A 88 -29.64 -22.93 103.84
C ILE A 88 -29.01 -22.54 105.18
N LYS A 89 -29.25 -21.34 105.72
CA LYS A 89 -28.76 -20.96 107.05
C LYS A 89 -29.35 -21.85 108.14
N LYS A 90 -30.68 -22.00 108.16
CA LYS A 90 -31.40 -22.88 109.10
C LYS A 90 -30.88 -24.32 109.03
N LEU A 91 -30.75 -24.87 107.82
CA LEU A 91 -30.17 -26.21 107.59
C LEU A 91 -28.68 -26.29 107.99
N THR A 92 -27.93 -25.18 107.97
CA THR A 92 -26.53 -25.14 108.43
C THR A 92 -26.43 -25.08 109.96
N GLU A 93 -27.39 -24.45 110.63
CA GLU A 93 -27.54 -24.46 112.08
C GLU A 93 -28.01 -25.84 112.57
N GLU A 94 -29.08 -26.38 111.99
CA GLU A 94 -29.56 -27.75 112.22
C GLU A 94 -28.47 -28.80 111.93
N LYS A 95 -27.64 -28.61 110.90
CA LYS A 95 -26.48 -29.48 110.63
C LYS A 95 -25.41 -29.40 111.73
N LYS A 96 -25.16 -28.24 112.35
CA LYS A 96 -24.21 -28.13 113.47
C LYS A 96 -24.74 -28.85 114.70
N ASP A 97 -26.02 -28.67 115.00
CA ASP A 97 -26.67 -29.31 116.14
C ASP A 97 -26.77 -30.83 115.93
N ALA A 98 -27.08 -31.28 114.71
CA ALA A 98 -27.03 -32.69 114.32
C ALA A 98 -25.62 -33.28 114.37
N LEU A 99 -24.57 -32.53 113.99
CA LEU A 99 -23.18 -32.96 114.15
C LEU A 99 -22.77 -33.03 115.62
N ALA A 100 -23.20 -32.09 116.46
CA ALA A 100 -22.96 -32.14 117.91
C ALA A 100 -23.67 -33.35 118.55
N ALA A 101 -24.91 -33.62 118.15
CA ALA A 101 -25.65 -34.81 118.55
C ALA A 101 -24.99 -36.10 118.02
N GLN A 102 -24.48 -36.10 116.78
CA GLN A 102 -23.72 -37.23 116.22
C GLN A 102 -22.45 -37.49 117.04
N TYR A 103 -21.64 -36.47 117.34
CA TYR A 103 -20.44 -36.65 118.17
C TYR A 103 -20.78 -37.10 119.60
N ALA A 104 -21.90 -36.65 120.18
CA ALA A 104 -22.36 -37.13 121.49
C ALA A 104 -22.82 -38.60 121.45
N ALA A 105 -23.56 -39.00 120.41
CA ALA A 105 -23.98 -40.38 120.19
C ALA A 105 -22.79 -41.29 119.89
N GLU A 106 -21.85 -40.86 119.04
CA GLU A 106 -20.62 -41.57 118.68
C GLU A 106 -19.68 -41.69 119.89
N ALA A 107 -19.58 -40.66 120.74
CA ALA A 107 -18.87 -40.74 122.02
C ALA A 107 -19.56 -41.65 123.05
N THR A 108 -20.84 -41.95 122.88
CA THR A 108 -21.59 -42.93 123.70
C THR A 108 -21.41 -44.35 123.14
N LEU A 109 -21.46 -44.53 121.81
CA LEU A 109 -21.14 -45.79 121.14
C LEU A 109 -19.69 -46.21 121.38
N ARG A 110 -18.72 -45.28 121.37
CA ARG A 110 -17.32 -45.57 121.74
C ARG A 110 -17.14 -46.04 123.19
N ARG A 111 -18.07 -45.73 124.11
CA ARG A 111 -18.07 -46.29 125.46
C ARG A 111 -18.65 -47.70 125.45
N LEU A 112 -19.82 -47.88 124.82
CA LEU A 112 -20.47 -49.18 124.65
C LEU A 112 -19.55 -50.24 124.02
N HIS A 113 -18.91 -49.93 122.88
CA HIS A 113 -17.95 -50.84 122.23
C HIS A 113 -16.62 -50.98 122.97
N ALA A 114 -16.29 -50.12 123.95
CA ALA A 114 -15.11 -50.33 124.80
C ALA A 114 -15.38 -51.39 125.88
N ASP A 115 -16.62 -51.48 126.36
CA ASP A 115 -17.07 -52.52 127.29
C ASP A 115 -17.40 -53.85 126.57
N GLN A 116 -17.72 -53.81 125.28
CA GLN A 116 -18.23 -54.94 124.50
C GLN A 116 -17.26 -55.37 123.38
N LYS A 117 -16.51 -56.45 123.62
CA LYS A 117 -15.63 -57.07 122.62
C LYS A 117 -16.44 -57.91 121.63
N GLU A 118 -16.46 -57.49 120.38
CA GLU A 118 -17.14 -58.16 119.27
C GLU A 118 -16.12 -58.59 118.19
N ASP A 119 -16.15 -59.87 117.86
CA ASP A 119 -15.64 -60.44 116.60
C ASP A 119 -16.87 -60.97 115.81
N ASP A 120 -16.72 -61.22 114.50
CA ASP A 120 -17.72 -61.72 113.51
C ASP A 120 -18.41 -60.69 112.56
N PHE A 121 -17.61 -59.86 111.87
CA PHE A 121 -18.08 -59.14 110.66
C PHE A 121 -17.25 -59.47 109.40
N VAL A 122 -17.93 -59.63 108.25
CA VAL A 122 -17.31 -59.94 106.95
C VAL A 122 -16.67 -58.68 106.33
N PRO A 123 -15.44 -58.72 105.79
CA PRO A 123 -14.78 -57.54 105.23
C PRO A 123 -15.48 -56.98 103.98
N LEU A 124 -15.76 -55.67 103.96
CA LEU A 124 -16.30 -54.96 102.78
C LEU A 124 -15.31 -54.93 101.60
N GLU A 125 -14.01 -55.08 101.88
CA GLU A 125 -12.90 -54.98 100.92
C GLU A 125 -13.13 -55.79 99.64
N SER A 126 -13.67 -57.01 99.78
CA SER A 126 -13.91 -57.93 98.66
C SER A 126 -14.91 -57.43 97.61
N VAL A 127 -15.77 -56.45 97.94
CA VAL A 127 -16.68 -55.80 96.99
C VAL A 127 -16.07 -54.52 96.39
N ILE A 128 -15.13 -53.89 97.10
CA ILE A 128 -14.49 -52.63 96.71
C ILE A 128 -13.41 -52.87 95.66
N THR A 129 -12.50 -53.84 95.87
CA THR A 129 -11.33 -54.05 95.00
C THR A 129 -11.69 -54.26 93.51
N PRO A 130 -12.74 -55.02 93.12
CA PRO A 130 -13.11 -55.18 91.70
C PRO A 130 -13.56 -53.87 91.04
N LEU A 131 -14.36 -53.06 91.74
CA LEU A 131 -14.86 -51.78 91.24
C LEU A 131 -13.74 -50.74 91.10
N GLU A 132 -12.76 -50.75 92.03
CA GLU A 132 -11.57 -49.92 91.89
C GLU A 132 -10.70 -50.31 90.69
N ALA A 133 -10.59 -51.61 90.40
CA ALA A 133 -9.89 -52.11 89.22
C ALA A 133 -10.58 -51.71 87.91
N GLU A 134 -11.92 -51.76 87.86
CA GLU A 134 -12.72 -51.31 86.72
C GLU A 134 -12.62 -49.78 86.51
N ILE A 135 -12.75 -48.99 87.58
CA ILE A 135 -12.51 -47.53 87.55
C ILE A 135 -11.10 -47.20 87.06
N LYS A 136 -10.09 -47.99 87.45
CA LYS A 136 -8.70 -47.85 86.97
C LYS A 136 -8.57 -48.22 85.49
N MET A 137 -9.32 -49.20 85.00
CA MET A 137 -9.38 -49.57 83.58
C MET A 137 -9.94 -48.42 82.74
N TYR A 138 -11.12 -47.90 83.09
CA TYR A 138 -11.75 -46.79 82.36
C TYR A 138 -10.92 -45.50 82.41
N ARG A 139 -10.19 -45.22 83.51
CA ARG A 139 -9.23 -44.12 83.57
C ARG A 139 -8.10 -44.24 82.54
N ASN A 140 -7.61 -45.46 82.31
CA ASN A 140 -6.58 -45.72 81.29
C ASN A 140 -7.14 -45.60 79.87
N GLU A 141 -8.36 -46.11 79.62
CA GLU A 141 -9.04 -45.99 78.33
C GLU A 141 -9.29 -44.52 77.96
N ILE A 142 -9.82 -43.72 78.89
CA ILE A 142 -9.99 -42.27 78.73
C ILE A 142 -8.66 -41.57 78.43
N ALA A 143 -7.55 -42.01 79.05
CA ALA A 143 -6.23 -41.45 78.77
C ALA A 143 -5.73 -41.78 77.34
N SER A 144 -6.00 -43.00 76.83
CA SER A 144 -5.70 -43.38 75.44
C SER A 144 -6.48 -42.52 74.47
N LEU A 145 -7.82 -42.48 74.64
CA LEU A 145 -8.72 -41.71 73.77
C LEU A 145 -8.40 -40.20 73.77
N GLN A 146 -7.84 -39.67 74.86
CA GLN A 146 -7.35 -38.28 74.90
C GLN A 146 -6.09 -38.06 74.04
N GLU A 147 -5.17 -39.01 73.95
CA GLU A 147 -4.02 -38.88 73.05
C GLU A 147 -4.38 -39.18 71.60
N ASP A 148 -5.28 -40.14 71.34
CA ASP A 148 -5.85 -40.38 70.00
C ASP A 148 -6.55 -39.14 69.46
N LYS A 149 -7.34 -38.44 70.30
CA LYS A 149 -7.91 -37.13 69.95
C LYS A 149 -6.83 -36.11 69.58
N LYS A 150 -5.74 -36.00 70.37
CA LYS A 150 -4.62 -35.09 70.05
C LYS A 150 -3.90 -35.50 68.77
N ALA A 151 -3.78 -36.80 68.47
CA ALA A 151 -3.21 -37.30 67.22
C ALA A 151 -4.09 -36.94 66.02
N LEU A 152 -5.41 -37.08 66.13
CA LEU A 152 -6.38 -36.62 65.12
C LEU A 152 -6.31 -35.11 64.92
N GLU A 153 -6.24 -34.30 65.98
CA GLU A 153 -6.07 -32.84 65.85
C GLU A 153 -4.77 -32.44 65.15
N ARG A 154 -3.65 -33.13 65.42
CA ARG A 154 -2.37 -32.93 64.71
C ARG A 154 -2.48 -33.32 63.23
N LEU A 155 -3.11 -34.45 62.93
CA LEU A 155 -3.31 -34.94 61.57
C LEU A 155 -4.23 -34.01 60.76
N THR A 156 -5.29 -33.49 61.37
CA THR A 156 -6.20 -32.52 60.73
C THR A 156 -5.45 -31.23 60.37
N LYS A 157 -4.70 -30.63 61.31
CA LYS A 157 -3.87 -29.44 61.06
C LYS A 157 -2.81 -29.66 59.97
N SER A 158 -2.22 -30.86 59.93
CA SER A 158 -1.28 -31.24 58.87
C SER A 158 -1.95 -31.35 57.48
N LYS A 159 -3.17 -31.90 57.41
CA LYS A 159 -3.96 -31.97 56.17
C LYS A 159 -4.44 -30.59 55.71
N GLU A 160 -4.89 -29.74 56.63
CA GLU A 160 -5.26 -28.35 56.36
C GLU A 160 -4.09 -27.57 55.77
N ALA A 161 -2.89 -27.67 56.36
CA ALA A 161 -1.68 -27.05 55.83
C ALA A 161 -1.31 -27.56 54.42
N ALA A 162 -1.43 -28.87 54.17
CA ALA A 162 -1.18 -29.45 52.85
C ALA A 162 -2.20 -29.00 51.79
N LEU A 163 -3.48 -28.87 52.16
CA LEU A 163 -4.54 -28.34 51.28
C LEU A 163 -4.29 -26.87 50.93
N LEU A 164 -3.92 -26.04 51.91
CA LEU A 164 -3.58 -24.62 51.69
C LEU A 164 -2.35 -24.46 50.77
N GLU A 165 -1.38 -25.37 50.83
CA GLU A 165 -0.23 -25.33 49.90
C GLU A 165 -0.62 -25.76 48.48
N ALA A 166 -1.43 -26.82 48.35
CA ALA A 166 -2.00 -27.23 47.05
C ALA A 166 -2.86 -26.12 46.42
N GLU A 167 -3.60 -25.36 47.23
CA GLU A 167 -4.41 -24.22 46.80
C GLU A 167 -3.54 -23.06 46.25
N LYS A 168 -2.38 -22.78 46.86
CA LYS A 168 -1.41 -21.80 46.32
C LYS A 168 -0.83 -22.27 44.98
N ILE A 169 -0.43 -23.55 44.90
CA ILE A 169 0.11 -24.15 43.67
C ILE A 169 -0.94 -24.07 42.55
N LEU A 170 -2.21 -24.35 42.85
CA LEU A 170 -3.32 -24.24 41.91
C LEU A 170 -3.56 -22.79 41.46
N ARG A 171 -3.58 -21.81 42.37
CA ARG A 171 -3.68 -20.38 42.01
C ARG A 171 -2.56 -19.96 41.07
N SER A 172 -1.32 -20.30 41.41
CA SER A 172 -0.14 -19.97 40.59
C SER A 172 -0.13 -20.71 39.25
N ALA A 173 -0.75 -21.90 39.16
CA ALA A 173 -0.94 -22.60 37.89
C ALA A 173 -2.00 -21.92 37.02
N LEU A 174 -3.13 -21.47 37.59
CA LEU A 174 -4.17 -20.72 36.88
C LEU A 174 -3.64 -19.39 36.35
N GLU A 175 -2.86 -18.65 37.15
CA GLU A 175 -2.16 -17.43 36.75
C GLU A 175 -1.26 -17.65 35.52
N ARG A 176 -0.44 -18.72 35.53
CA ARG A 176 0.38 -19.10 34.36
C ARG A 176 -0.46 -19.49 33.14
N VAL A 177 -1.62 -20.12 33.31
CA VAL A 177 -2.51 -20.47 32.19
C VAL A 177 -3.11 -19.21 31.56
N LEU A 178 -3.54 -18.23 32.35
CA LEU A 178 -4.07 -16.96 31.85
C LEU A 178 -3.02 -16.17 31.06
N ILE A 179 -1.77 -16.10 31.56
CA ILE A 179 -0.66 -15.46 30.84
C ILE A 179 -0.37 -16.17 29.51
N VAL A 180 -0.47 -17.51 29.47
CA VAL A 180 -0.31 -18.28 28.22
C VAL A 180 -1.46 -18.04 27.25
N GLU A 181 -2.69 -17.88 27.72
CA GLU A 181 -3.85 -17.52 26.89
C GLU A 181 -3.72 -16.10 26.31
N GLU A 182 -3.29 -15.12 27.11
CA GLU A 182 -3.00 -13.75 26.67
C GLU A 182 -1.93 -13.74 25.57
N VAL A 183 -0.79 -14.40 25.80
CA VAL A 183 0.30 -14.52 24.80
C VAL A 183 -0.14 -15.31 23.56
N GLN A 184 -1.05 -16.28 23.66
CA GLN A 184 -1.61 -16.97 22.49
C GLN A 184 -2.51 -16.03 21.65
N ASN A 185 -3.31 -15.18 22.30
CA ASN A 185 -4.11 -14.16 21.61
C ASN A 185 -3.24 -13.11 20.92
N GLU A 186 -2.19 -12.61 21.59
CA GLU A 186 -1.20 -11.72 20.97
C GLU A 186 -0.52 -12.37 19.75
N ASN A 187 -0.11 -13.64 19.85
CA ASN A 187 0.48 -14.38 18.73
C ASN A 187 -0.51 -14.56 17.55
N PHE A 188 -1.81 -14.71 17.83
CA PHE A 188 -2.84 -14.78 16.79
C PHE A 188 -2.98 -13.44 16.05
N ASP A 189 -3.07 -12.32 16.77
CA ASP A 189 -3.18 -11.00 16.14
C ASP A 189 -1.87 -10.55 15.47
N LEU A 190 -0.69 -10.94 15.98
CA LEU A 190 0.59 -10.73 15.29
C LEU A 190 0.66 -11.55 14.00
N LYS A 191 0.22 -12.81 14.01
CA LYS A 191 0.15 -13.65 12.79
C LYS A 191 -0.79 -13.05 11.76
N ARG A 192 -1.94 -12.51 12.19
CA ARG A 192 -2.91 -11.80 11.34
C ARG A 192 -2.34 -10.49 10.78
N GLN A 193 -1.59 -9.73 11.55
CA GLN A 193 -0.87 -8.55 11.06
C GLN A 193 0.19 -8.92 10.01
N ILE A 194 0.94 -10.01 10.23
CA ILE A 194 1.91 -10.52 9.26
C ILE A 194 1.22 -10.92 7.94
N GLU A 195 0.05 -11.58 8.01
CA GLU A 195 -0.75 -11.93 6.81
C GLU A 195 -1.23 -10.69 6.05
N ILE A 196 -1.73 -9.66 6.75
CA ILE A 196 -2.12 -8.38 6.17
C ILE A 196 -0.92 -7.73 5.46
N CYS A 197 0.21 -7.58 6.14
CA CYS A 197 1.42 -7.00 5.56
C CYS A 197 1.95 -7.81 4.35
N GLN A 198 1.72 -9.13 4.30
CA GLN A 198 2.09 -9.95 3.15
C GLN A 198 1.19 -9.69 1.92
N GLU A 199 -0.13 -9.58 2.07
CA GLU A 199 -1.00 -9.23 0.93
C GLU A 199 -0.83 -7.76 0.53
N GLU A 200 -0.58 -6.84 1.46
CA GLU A 200 -0.22 -5.44 1.15
C GLU A 200 1.05 -5.37 0.30
N ASN A 201 2.11 -6.08 0.68
CA ASN A 201 3.34 -6.18 -0.12
C ASN A 201 3.07 -6.79 -1.51
N LYS A 202 2.19 -7.79 -1.60
CA LYS A 202 1.78 -8.43 -2.86
C LYS A 202 0.94 -7.50 -3.75
N ILE A 203 0.14 -6.60 -3.18
CA ILE A 203 -0.57 -5.52 -3.89
C ILE A 203 0.42 -4.43 -4.34
N LEU A 204 1.39 -4.05 -3.51
CA LEU A 204 2.46 -3.12 -3.87
C LEU A 204 3.35 -3.67 -4.98
N GLU A 205 3.76 -4.95 -4.94
CA GLU A 205 4.51 -5.59 -6.02
C GLU A 205 3.71 -5.62 -7.35
N LYS A 206 2.39 -5.93 -7.32
CA LYS A 206 1.51 -5.84 -8.51
C LYS A 206 1.49 -4.41 -9.08
N THR A 207 1.29 -3.42 -8.21
CA THR A 207 1.24 -2.00 -8.57
C THR A 207 2.58 -1.50 -9.13
N HIS A 208 3.70 -1.96 -8.56
CA HIS A 208 5.04 -1.61 -9.02
C HIS A 208 5.32 -2.22 -10.41
N ARG A 209 4.97 -3.50 -10.64
CA ARG A 209 5.05 -4.14 -11.97
C ARG A 209 4.23 -3.37 -13.01
N GLN A 210 3.01 -2.94 -12.67
CA GLN A 210 2.18 -2.13 -13.58
C GLN A 210 2.85 -0.79 -13.92
N LYS A 211 3.43 -0.08 -12.93
CA LYS A 211 4.16 1.18 -13.16
C LYS A 211 5.44 0.98 -13.98
N ILE A 212 6.14 -0.14 -13.83
CA ILE A 212 7.29 -0.48 -14.69
C ILE A 212 6.81 -0.63 -16.14
N LEU A 213 5.76 -1.41 -16.40
CA LEU A 213 5.17 -1.58 -17.74
C LEU A 213 4.64 -0.28 -18.36
N GLU A 214 4.24 0.69 -17.54
CA GLU A 214 3.85 2.04 -17.98
C GLU A 214 5.09 2.88 -18.36
N VAL A 215 6.14 2.86 -17.53
CA VAL A 215 7.42 3.52 -17.82
C VAL A 215 8.08 2.93 -19.07
N GLU A 216 8.08 1.61 -19.25
CA GLU A 216 8.60 0.94 -20.45
C GLU A 216 7.89 1.42 -21.73
N LYS A 217 6.55 1.52 -21.71
CA LYS A 217 5.77 2.06 -22.83
C LYS A 217 6.08 3.52 -23.12
N LEU A 218 6.26 4.33 -22.08
CA LEU A 218 6.68 5.73 -22.24
C LEU A 218 8.10 5.82 -22.82
N SER A 219 9.02 4.95 -22.40
CA SER A 219 10.38 4.87 -22.96
C SER A 219 10.37 4.44 -24.43
N GLN A 220 9.51 3.48 -24.81
CA GLN A 220 9.30 3.06 -26.20
C GLN A 220 8.72 4.20 -27.04
N THR A 221 7.71 4.92 -26.52
CA THR A 221 7.12 6.10 -27.17
C THR A 221 8.15 7.22 -27.35
N ILE A 222 9.03 7.43 -26.38
CA ILE A 222 10.14 8.40 -26.48
C ILE A 222 11.10 7.98 -27.58
N HIS A 223 11.47 6.71 -27.67
CA HIS A 223 12.38 6.21 -28.70
C HIS A 223 11.80 6.34 -30.12
N GLU A 224 10.51 6.02 -30.31
CA GLU A 224 9.78 6.26 -31.56
C GLU A 224 9.80 7.75 -31.95
N LEU A 225 9.62 8.65 -30.98
CA LEU A 225 9.71 10.10 -31.21
C LEU A 225 11.15 10.56 -31.53
N GLU A 226 12.18 9.94 -30.95
CA GLU A 226 13.58 10.19 -31.29
C GLU A 226 13.90 9.79 -32.73
N GLU A 227 13.44 8.63 -33.21
CA GLU A 227 13.58 8.22 -34.62
C GLU A 227 12.85 9.18 -35.58
N VAL A 228 11.64 9.65 -35.22
CA VAL A 228 10.89 10.66 -35.98
C VAL A 228 11.63 12.00 -36.01
N ILE A 229 12.27 12.41 -34.91
CA ILE A 229 13.10 13.63 -34.86
C ILE A 229 14.37 13.48 -35.70
N LEU A 230 15.05 12.32 -35.65
CA LEU A 230 16.26 12.05 -36.44
C LEU A 230 15.97 12.02 -37.94
N SER A 231 14.92 11.32 -38.37
CA SER A 231 14.49 11.27 -39.77
C SER A 231 13.99 12.64 -40.26
N SER A 232 13.26 13.39 -39.43
CA SER A 232 12.93 14.79 -39.71
C SER A 232 14.19 15.68 -39.81
N GLY A 233 15.23 15.39 -39.04
CA GLY A 233 16.53 16.06 -39.11
C GLY A 233 17.26 15.83 -40.43
N VAL A 234 17.26 14.59 -40.93
CA VAL A 234 17.78 14.24 -42.27
C VAL A 234 17.00 14.98 -43.37
N ASN A 235 15.66 14.99 -43.30
CA ASN A 235 14.83 15.74 -44.25
C ASN A 235 15.12 17.26 -44.19
N ALA A 236 15.30 17.82 -42.99
CA ALA A 236 15.66 19.22 -42.82
C ALA A 236 17.09 19.55 -43.31
N ASN A 237 18.04 18.61 -43.26
CA ASN A 237 19.35 18.74 -43.89
C ASN A 237 19.20 18.79 -45.42
N ALA A 238 18.49 17.81 -46.02
CA ALA A 238 18.27 17.77 -47.46
C ALA A 238 17.58 19.04 -48.00
N VAL A 239 16.58 19.58 -47.29
CA VAL A 239 15.94 20.86 -47.64
C VAL A 239 16.95 22.02 -47.61
N ARG A 240 17.86 22.07 -46.63
CA ARG A 240 18.93 23.08 -46.56
C ARG A 240 19.98 22.90 -47.67
N ASP A 241 20.29 21.67 -48.07
CA ASP A 241 21.17 21.39 -49.20
C ASP A 241 20.55 21.81 -50.54
N TYR A 242 19.26 21.52 -50.77
CA TYR A 242 18.55 22.02 -51.95
C TYR A 242 18.43 23.55 -51.96
N GLN A 243 18.18 24.19 -50.81
CA GLN A 243 18.18 25.66 -50.71
C GLN A 243 19.55 26.26 -51.06
N ARG A 244 20.65 25.61 -50.67
CA ARG A 244 22.01 26.01 -51.07
C ARG A 244 22.22 25.86 -52.58
N GLN A 245 21.89 24.69 -53.15
CA GLN A 245 22.00 24.43 -54.60
C GLN A 245 21.17 25.43 -55.43
N ILE A 246 19.94 25.75 -54.99
CA ILE A 246 19.09 26.77 -55.64
C ILE A 246 19.75 28.15 -55.58
N SER A 247 20.40 28.50 -54.47
CA SER A 247 21.10 29.78 -54.31
C SER A 247 22.36 29.88 -55.19
N GLU A 248 23.12 28.78 -55.30
CA GLU A 248 24.28 28.62 -56.18
C GLU A 248 23.86 28.77 -57.64
N LEU A 249 22.90 27.96 -58.11
CA LEU A 249 22.30 28.04 -59.44
C LEU A 249 21.68 29.41 -59.74
N GLN A 250 21.16 30.11 -58.73
CA GLN A 250 20.63 31.47 -58.89
C GLN A 250 21.74 32.51 -59.09
N GLU A 251 22.96 32.34 -58.55
CA GLU A 251 24.10 33.21 -58.91
C GLU A 251 24.70 32.80 -60.26
N GLU A 252 24.83 31.51 -60.57
CA GLU A 252 25.26 31.05 -61.90
C GLU A 252 24.33 31.55 -63.01
N LYS A 253 23.01 31.51 -62.79
CA LYS A 253 22.04 32.16 -63.69
C LYS A 253 22.36 33.64 -63.85
N ARG A 254 22.65 34.36 -62.76
CA ARG A 254 22.96 35.80 -62.80
C ARG A 254 24.32 36.09 -63.45
N THR A 255 25.33 35.21 -63.39
CA THR A 255 26.58 35.38 -64.15
C THR A 255 26.36 35.09 -65.64
N LEU A 256 25.67 34.00 -65.98
CA LEU A 256 25.32 33.65 -67.36
C LEU A 256 24.39 34.68 -68.02
N GLU A 257 23.47 35.31 -67.29
CA GLU A 257 22.65 36.43 -67.82
C GLU A 257 23.51 37.66 -68.15
N ARG A 258 24.50 38.00 -67.31
CA ARG A 258 25.48 39.07 -67.57
C ARG A 258 26.37 38.72 -68.78
N GLU A 259 26.75 37.46 -68.94
CA GLU A 259 27.55 36.99 -70.10
C GLU A 259 26.76 36.94 -71.39
N LEU A 260 25.52 36.45 -71.36
CA LEU A 260 24.61 36.48 -72.49
C LEU A 260 24.35 37.93 -72.96
N ALA A 261 24.27 38.90 -72.04
CA ALA A 261 24.21 40.32 -72.38
C ALA A 261 25.50 40.80 -73.08
N ARG A 262 26.69 40.47 -72.56
CA ARG A 262 27.99 40.78 -73.19
C ARG A 262 28.13 40.15 -74.59
N VAL A 263 27.74 38.89 -74.74
CA VAL A 263 27.75 38.16 -76.02
C VAL A 263 26.74 38.76 -77.01
N LYS A 264 25.54 39.14 -76.57
CA LYS A 264 24.55 39.85 -77.43
C LYS A 264 25.09 41.19 -77.92
N VAL A 265 25.76 41.97 -77.08
CA VAL A 265 26.42 43.23 -77.51
C VAL A 265 27.54 42.94 -78.51
N SER A 266 28.36 41.91 -78.29
CA SER A 266 29.41 41.50 -79.23
C SER A 266 28.84 41.03 -80.58
N ALA A 267 27.82 40.17 -80.55
CA ALA A 267 27.12 39.68 -81.73
C ALA A 267 26.44 40.80 -82.52
N ASN A 268 25.84 41.78 -81.85
CA ASN A 268 25.28 42.97 -82.51
C ASN A 268 26.38 43.83 -83.16
N ARG A 269 27.57 43.97 -82.53
CA ARG A 269 28.73 44.64 -83.15
C ARG A 269 29.21 43.88 -84.39
N VAL A 270 29.39 42.57 -84.30
CA VAL A 270 29.79 41.72 -85.46
C VAL A 270 28.75 41.76 -86.57
N ALA A 271 27.45 41.66 -86.26
CA ALA A 271 26.38 41.78 -87.25
C ALA A 271 26.37 43.17 -87.92
N THR A 272 26.72 44.24 -87.18
CA THR A 272 26.89 45.58 -87.75
C THR A 272 28.12 45.67 -88.64
N VAL A 273 29.23 45.01 -88.30
CA VAL A 273 30.43 44.94 -89.16
C VAL A 273 30.13 44.17 -90.44
N VAL A 274 29.56 42.96 -90.36
CA VAL A 274 29.21 42.14 -91.52
C VAL A 274 28.17 42.84 -92.41
N ALA A 275 27.21 43.59 -91.83
CA ALA A 275 26.28 44.41 -92.62
C ALA A 275 26.96 45.59 -93.35
N ASN A 276 28.12 46.05 -92.88
CA ASN A 276 28.95 47.04 -93.58
C ASN A 276 29.93 46.40 -94.59
N GLU A 277 30.28 45.13 -94.43
CA GLU A 277 31.08 44.36 -95.42
C GLU A 277 30.27 44.00 -96.67
N TRP A 278 28.94 44.03 -96.60
CA TRP A 278 28.01 43.78 -97.72
C TRP A 278 27.65 45.04 -98.52
N LYS A 279 28.47 46.08 -98.45
CA LYS A 279 28.35 47.28 -99.28
C LYS A 279 28.97 47.08 -100.65
N ASP A 280 28.41 47.75 -101.65
CA ASP A 280 29.02 47.84 -102.98
C ASP A 280 30.18 48.86 -103.03
N GLU A 281 30.83 48.96 -104.19
CA GLU A 281 31.91 49.92 -104.47
C GLU A 281 31.44 51.40 -104.47
N ASN A 282 30.15 51.65 -104.18
CA ASN A 282 29.54 52.97 -103.97
C ASN A 282 29.05 53.19 -102.52
N ASP A 283 29.54 52.38 -101.56
CA ASP A 283 29.25 52.46 -100.11
C ASP A 283 27.76 52.23 -99.77
N LYS A 284 26.97 51.64 -100.68
CA LYS A 284 25.52 51.41 -100.55
C LYS A 284 25.19 49.95 -100.26
N VAL A 285 24.52 49.72 -99.13
CA VAL A 285 23.93 48.41 -98.83
C VAL A 285 22.70 48.21 -99.71
N MET A 286 22.72 47.20 -100.58
CA MET A 286 21.54 46.81 -101.36
C MET A 286 20.41 46.37 -100.41
N PRO A 287 19.24 47.05 -100.41
CA PRO A 287 18.11 46.69 -99.56
C PRO A 287 17.72 45.21 -99.75
N VAL A 288 17.40 44.51 -98.66
CA VAL A 288 17.01 43.07 -98.70
C VAL A 288 15.89 42.79 -99.71
N LYS A 289 14.97 43.74 -99.91
CA LYS A 289 13.91 43.65 -100.93
C LYS A 289 14.45 43.67 -102.37
N GLN A 290 15.47 44.48 -102.67
CA GLN A 290 16.14 44.47 -103.97
C GLN A 290 17.02 43.22 -104.12
N TRP A 291 17.78 42.81 -103.10
CA TRP A 291 18.59 41.59 -103.15
C TRP A 291 17.74 40.33 -103.40
N LEU A 292 16.56 40.21 -102.77
CA LEU A 292 15.64 39.11 -103.03
C LEU A 292 15.04 39.16 -104.45
N GLU A 293 14.84 40.35 -105.02
CA GLU A 293 14.32 40.51 -106.39
C GLU A 293 15.40 40.26 -107.44
N GLU A 294 16.62 40.78 -107.28
CA GLU A 294 17.76 40.45 -108.15
C GLU A 294 18.10 38.96 -108.07
N ARG A 295 18.04 38.34 -106.89
CA ARG A 295 18.18 36.88 -106.74
C ARG A 295 17.09 36.11 -107.48
N ARG A 296 15.85 36.63 -107.54
CA ARG A 296 14.76 36.06 -108.37
C ARG A 296 15.03 36.26 -109.86
N ILE A 297 15.45 37.46 -110.28
CA ILE A 297 15.76 37.79 -111.68
C ILE A 297 16.91 36.90 -112.18
N MET A 298 18.03 36.83 -111.45
CA MET A 298 19.17 35.95 -111.72
C MET A 298 18.74 34.48 -111.88
N GLN A 299 17.85 33.98 -111.02
CA GLN A 299 17.33 32.61 -111.14
C GLN A 299 16.44 32.42 -112.39
N ALA A 300 15.57 33.39 -112.70
CA ALA A 300 14.72 33.34 -113.89
C ALA A 300 15.54 33.46 -115.19
N GLU A 301 16.57 34.31 -115.21
CA GLU A 301 17.50 34.44 -116.33
C GLU A 301 18.35 33.18 -116.51
N MET A 302 18.88 32.61 -115.43
CA MET A 302 19.60 31.33 -115.45
C MET A 302 18.73 30.20 -116.00
N GLN A 303 17.44 30.16 -115.66
CA GLN A 303 16.51 29.18 -116.24
C GLN A 303 16.25 29.47 -117.72
N ARG A 304 15.98 30.72 -118.10
CA ARG A 304 15.82 31.14 -119.51
C ARG A 304 17.04 30.80 -120.37
N LEU A 305 18.25 30.89 -119.80
CA LEU A 305 19.50 30.51 -120.47
C LEU A 305 19.62 28.99 -120.64
N LYS A 306 19.24 28.18 -119.63
CA LYS A 306 19.14 26.71 -119.76
C LYS A 306 18.13 26.30 -120.83
N ASP A 307 16.97 26.94 -120.87
CA ASP A 307 15.93 26.64 -121.85
C ASP A 307 16.37 27.02 -123.28
N LYS A 308 17.01 28.18 -123.45
CA LYS A 308 17.66 28.58 -124.71
C LYS A 308 18.76 27.61 -125.14
N LEU A 309 19.61 27.16 -124.21
CA LEU A 309 20.65 26.17 -124.49
C LEU A 309 20.04 24.85 -124.99
N ALA A 310 18.99 24.36 -124.31
CA ALA A 310 18.28 23.15 -124.70
C ALA A 310 17.57 23.27 -126.07
N ILE A 311 17.10 24.46 -126.45
CA ILE A 311 16.59 24.73 -127.82
C ILE A 311 17.74 24.71 -128.84
N SER A 312 18.86 25.38 -128.54
CA SER A 312 20.04 25.44 -129.41
C SER A 312 20.62 24.04 -129.64
N GLU A 313 20.72 23.21 -128.61
CA GLU A 313 21.12 21.81 -128.73
C GLU A 313 20.22 20.98 -129.64
N ARG A 314 18.89 21.15 -129.57
CA ARG A 314 17.95 20.46 -130.46
C ARG A 314 18.11 20.92 -131.91
N THR A 315 18.29 22.23 -132.10
CA THR A 315 18.51 22.84 -133.42
C THR A 315 19.80 22.32 -134.05
N ALA A 316 20.93 22.36 -133.33
CA ALA A 316 22.21 21.82 -133.79
C ALA A 316 22.16 20.32 -134.10
N LYS A 317 21.41 19.53 -133.33
CA LYS A 317 21.18 18.09 -133.60
C LYS A 317 20.35 17.89 -134.89
N ALA A 318 19.33 18.71 -135.13
CA ALA A 318 18.55 18.68 -136.37
C ALA A 318 19.35 19.14 -137.59
N GLU A 319 20.16 20.20 -137.46
CA GLU A 319 21.08 20.68 -138.49
C GLU A 319 22.15 19.64 -138.83
N SER A 320 22.70 18.93 -137.84
CA SER A 320 23.62 17.81 -138.10
C SER A 320 22.93 16.71 -138.92
N GLN A 321 21.73 16.29 -138.54
CA GLN A 321 20.96 15.29 -139.31
C GLN A 321 20.62 15.77 -140.73
N LEU A 322 20.37 17.06 -140.93
CA LEU A 322 20.16 17.64 -142.26
C LEU A 322 21.48 17.65 -143.07
N LYS A 323 22.58 18.04 -142.44
CA LYS A 323 23.94 18.05 -143.01
C LYS A 323 24.38 16.65 -143.42
N ASP A 324 24.09 15.63 -142.62
CA ASP A 324 24.38 14.23 -142.94
C ASP A 324 23.50 13.71 -144.08
N LYS A 325 22.20 14.04 -144.11
CA LYS A 325 21.32 13.76 -145.27
C LYS A 325 21.81 14.44 -146.56
N LEU A 326 22.27 15.69 -146.48
CA LEU A 326 22.84 16.42 -147.62
C LEU A 326 24.18 15.82 -148.06
N LYS A 327 25.05 15.46 -147.11
CA LYS A 327 26.35 14.81 -147.37
C LYS A 327 26.20 13.44 -148.03
N MET A 328 25.18 12.66 -147.66
CA MET A 328 24.86 11.41 -148.36
C MET A 328 24.36 11.66 -149.79
N ARG A 329 23.49 12.65 -150.01
CA ARG A 329 23.07 13.05 -151.37
C ARG A 329 24.24 13.55 -152.23
N LEU A 330 25.16 14.31 -151.64
CA LEU A 330 26.35 14.82 -152.32
C LEU A 330 27.24 13.66 -152.78
N LYS A 331 27.50 12.67 -151.91
CA LYS A 331 28.22 11.43 -152.30
C LYS A 331 27.57 10.71 -153.48
N THR A 332 26.25 10.55 -153.48
CA THR A 332 25.53 9.90 -154.60
C THR A 332 25.67 10.68 -155.90
N LEU A 333 25.70 12.02 -155.85
CA LEU A 333 25.94 12.86 -157.04
C LEU A 333 27.41 12.84 -157.50
N GLU A 334 28.36 12.89 -156.55
CA GLU A 334 29.80 12.72 -156.82
C GLU A 334 30.09 11.35 -157.45
N GLU A 335 29.37 10.30 -157.05
CA GLU A 335 29.47 8.95 -157.63
C GLU A 335 28.91 8.88 -159.06
N GLY A 336 27.87 9.66 -159.38
CA GLY A 336 27.39 9.80 -160.76
C GLY A 336 28.29 10.62 -161.69
N LEU A 337 29.17 11.49 -161.15
CA LEU A 337 29.99 12.42 -161.93
C LEU A 337 31.44 11.94 -162.18
N LYS A 338 31.86 10.81 -161.60
CA LYS A 338 33.26 10.30 -161.60
C LYS A 338 33.82 9.81 -162.95
N HIS A 339 33.12 10.01 -164.07
CA HIS A 339 33.50 9.41 -165.36
C HIS A 339 34.47 10.22 -166.24
N PHE A 340 34.80 11.47 -165.93
CA PHE A 340 35.69 12.29 -166.76
C PHE A 340 36.79 13.04 -165.98
N SER A 341 37.97 12.43 -165.89
CA SER A 341 39.31 13.02 -165.64
C SER A 341 39.52 13.82 -164.34
N ASN A 342 40.13 13.26 -163.28
CA ASN A 342 41.60 13.10 -163.04
C ASN A 342 42.35 14.44 -162.77
N ASN A 343 43.21 14.63 -161.75
CA ASN A 343 43.70 13.74 -160.67
C ASN A 343 44.14 14.55 -159.38
N PRO A 344 45.10 14.18 -158.47
CA PRO A 344 44.83 14.13 -157.01
C PRO A 344 45.80 14.95 -156.11
N VAL A 345 46.05 14.49 -154.86
CA VAL A 345 47.03 14.97 -153.83
C VAL A 345 46.54 16.15 -152.96
N SER A 346 46.73 16.26 -151.63
CA SER A 346 47.06 15.37 -150.48
C SER A 346 47.14 16.24 -149.19
N SER A 347 46.96 15.84 -147.91
CA SER A 347 46.23 14.78 -147.17
C SER A 347 46.31 15.11 -145.64
N ASN A 348 45.67 14.31 -144.77
CA ASN A 348 45.95 14.15 -143.31
C ASN A 348 45.64 15.31 -142.34
N SER A 349 45.39 15.11 -141.03
CA SER A 349 44.99 13.89 -140.25
C SER A 349 44.62 14.24 -138.78
N GLY A 350 43.88 13.38 -138.09
CA GLY A 350 43.66 13.41 -136.61
C GLY A 350 42.20 13.74 -136.24
N SER A 351 41.43 12.95 -135.46
CA SER A 351 41.70 12.12 -134.27
C SER A 351 41.98 12.98 -133.03
N ALA A 352 41.32 12.82 -131.87
CA ALA A 352 40.49 11.70 -131.38
C ALA A 352 39.26 12.24 -130.57
N LYS A 353 38.17 11.50 -130.30
CA LYS A 353 37.94 10.63 -129.12
C LYS A 353 38.31 11.29 -127.77
N SER A 354 37.59 11.17 -126.64
CA SER A 354 36.44 10.28 -126.31
C SER A 354 36.08 10.40 -124.81
N GLU A 355 34.77 10.47 -124.46
CA GLU A 355 34.19 9.76 -123.27
C GLU A 355 34.62 10.24 -121.84
N LYS A 356 34.03 9.83 -120.69
CA LYS A 356 32.73 9.21 -120.32
C LYS A 356 32.41 9.37 -118.81
N TYR A 357 31.15 9.71 -118.51
CA TYR A 357 30.28 9.20 -117.41
C TYR A 357 30.71 9.26 -115.91
N LYS A 358 29.72 8.96 -115.05
CA LYS A 358 29.84 8.30 -113.72
C LYS A 358 30.43 9.17 -112.58
N ILE A 359 30.04 9.04 -111.30
CA ILE A 359 29.09 8.12 -110.61
C ILE A 359 28.03 8.95 -109.83
N LEU A 360 27.00 8.25 -109.35
CA LEU A 360 26.12 8.57 -108.22
C LEU A 360 26.95 8.98 -106.94
N SER A 361 26.42 9.37 -105.78
CA SER A 361 25.32 8.73 -105.05
C SER A 361 24.87 9.47 -103.78
N PHE A 362 23.67 9.11 -103.30
CA PHE A 362 23.09 9.14 -101.95
C PHE A 362 23.84 9.94 -100.83
N LEU A 363 23.21 10.77 -99.99
CA LEU A 363 21.85 10.67 -99.45
C LEU A 363 21.12 12.02 -99.32
N THR A 364 19.80 11.92 -99.28
CA THR A 364 18.82 12.99 -99.05
C THR A 364 18.65 13.34 -97.57
N THR A 365 18.95 14.59 -97.19
CA THR A 365 18.43 15.19 -95.94
C THR A 365 18.04 16.65 -96.19
N ASN A 366 16.80 16.88 -96.67
CA ASN A 366 16.28 18.24 -96.83
C ASN A 366 14.75 18.27 -97.02
N GLY A 367 14.06 19.22 -96.37
CA GLY A 367 12.84 19.83 -96.92
C GLY A 367 11.48 19.58 -96.24
N GLY A 368 11.13 20.43 -95.26
CA GLY A 368 9.73 20.80 -94.96
C GLY A 368 9.03 20.01 -93.84
N LEU A 369 7.89 20.49 -93.30
CA LEU A 369 7.02 21.59 -93.76
C LEU A 369 6.44 22.43 -92.60
N ARG A 370 6.16 23.72 -92.89
CA ARG A 370 4.93 24.53 -92.60
C ARG A 370 4.06 24.19 -91.35
N ASN A 371 3.48 25.13 -90.59
CA ASN A 371 3.33 26.59 -90.78
C ASN A 371 2.91 27.35 -89.50
N ARG A 372 3.40 28.60 -89.37
CA ARG A 372 2.71 29.86 -88.99
C ARG A 372 1.21 29.81 -88.57
N CYS A 373 0.86 30.48 -87.46
CA CYS A 373 -0.20 31.53 -87.30
C CYS A 373 -0.29 32.04 -85.83
N THR A 374 -0.05 33.33 -85.51
CA THR A 374 -1.03 34.47 -85.34
C THR A 374 -2.06 34.30 -84.19
N SER A 375 -2.43 35.28 -83.34
CA SER A 375 -1.76 36.46 -82.72
C SER A 375 -2.81 37.34 -81.99
N GLN A 376 -2.58 37.70 -80.71
CA GLN A 376 -3.26 38.80 -79.95
C GLN A 376 -4.80 38.67 -79.68
N PRO A 377 -5.45 39.56 -78.87
CA PRO A 377 -4.94 40.59 -77.92
C PRO A 377 -5.55 40.59 -76.48
N ARG A 378 -4.89 41.28 -75.53
CA ARG A 378 -5.38 41.72 -74.18
C ARG A 378 -5.73 40.56 -73.21
N GLY A 379 -5.73 40.68 -71.87
CA GLY A 379 -5.57 41.76 -70.87
C GLY A 379 -6.61 41.52 -69.75
N SER A 380 -6.40 41.67 -68.44
CA SER A 380 -5.39 42.39 -67.64
C SER A 380 -5.44 41.94 -66.15
N THR A 381 -4.39 42.23 -65.37
CA THR A 381 -4.40 42.51 -63.89
C THR A 381 -5.02 41.53 -62.85
N ASN A 382 -4.15 41.12 -61.91
CA ASN A 382 -4.37 41.00 -60.45
C ASN A 382 -5.10 39.78 -59.85
N GLY A 383 -4.58 39.31 -58.70
CA GLY A 383 -5.21 38.32 -57.82
C GLY A 383 -4.20 37.55 -56.97
N SER A 384 -4.12 37.84 -55.66
CA SER A 384 -3.30 37.10 -54.70
C SER A 384 -4.13 36.71 -53.47
N SER A 385 -3.61 35.74 -52.68
CA SER A 385 -4.19 35.21 -51.42
C SER A 385 -5.39 34.25 -51.53
N LEU A 386 -5.83 33.74 -50.37
CA LEU A 386 -6.71 32.58 -50.11
C LEU A 386 -6.09 31.23 -50.53
N PHE A 387 -5.90 30.22 -49.68
CA PHE A 387 -6.55 29.85 -48.40
C PHE A 387 -8.07 29.73 -48.46
N GLN A 388 -8.61 28.60 -48.95
CA GLN A 388 -9.78 27.96 -48.32
C GLN A 388 -9.87 26.46 -48.67
N LYS A 389 -10.48 25.67 -47.77
CA LYS A 389 -10.76 24.24 -47.93
C LYS A 389 -11.86 24.00 -48.98
N SER A 390 -11.70 22.93 -49.76
CA SER A 390 -12.83 22.10 -50.22
C SER A 390 -12.42 20.61 -50.11
N ASN A 391 -13.39 19.70 -50.17
CA ASN A 391 -13.23 18.29 -49.80
C ASN A 391 -14.12 17.41 -50.69
N ALA A 392 -13.88 16.09 -50.65
CA ALA A 392 -14.51 15.00 -51.41
C ALA A 392 -14.04 14.82 -52.87
N LYS A 393 -14.07 13.62 -53.48
CA LYS A 393 -13.74 12.21 -53.06
C LYS A 393 -14.27 11.25 -54.14
N SER A 394 -13.39 10.71 -54.99
CA SER A 394 -13.63 9.54 -55.88
C SER A 394 -12.39 9.26 -56.75
N ASN A 395 -12.08 8.07 -57.27
CA ASN A 395 -12.38 6.66 -56.93
C ASN A 395 -11.56 5.75 -57.89
N THR A 396 -10.71 4.84 -57.39
CA THR A 396 -10.18 3.59 -58.04
C THR A 396 -9.25 2.92 -57.00
N GLU A 397 -9.51 1.72 -56.45
CA GLU A 397 -9.26 0.37 -57.03
C GLU A 397 -7.76 0.10 -57.26
N SER A 398 -7.04 -0.86 -56.65
CA SER A 398 -7.30 -2.03 -55.75
C SER A 398 -5.96 -2.36 -54.99
N VAL A 399 -5.61 -3.45 -54.28
CA VAL A 399 -6.03 -4.88 -54.09
C VAL A 399 -5.59 -5.32 -52.66
N THR A 400 -6.17 -6.40 -52.07
CA THR A 400 -5.75 -7.15 -50.82
C THR A 400 -5.59 -6.34 -49.50
N GLU A 401 -6.34 -6.55 -48.40
CA GLU A 401 -6.55 -7.75 -47.55
C GLU A 401 -5.28 -8.12 -46.73
N SER A 402 -5.20 -8.05 -45.39
CA SER A 402 -6.15 -8.21 -44.25
C SER A 402 -5.84 -7.24 -43.06
N LEU A 403 -6.76 -6.57 -42.34
CA LEU A 403 -7.56 -7.02 -41.16
C LEU A 403 -6.69 -7.55 -39.97
N ILE A 404 -6.76 -7.17 -38.66
CA ILE A 404 -7.67 -6.41 -37.74
C ILE A 404 -6.81 -5.80 -36.59
N PRO A 405 -6.93 -4.52 -36.13
CA PRO A 405 -7.87 -4.13 -35.05
C PRO A 405 -8.42 -2.69 -35.08
N GLY A 406 -9.53 -2.44 -34.35
CA GLY A 406 -10.27 -1.17 -34.39
C GLY A 406 -10.51 -0.52 -33.02
N SER A 407 -10.82 0.79 -33.04
CA SER A 407 -11.19 1.60 -31.87
C SER A 407 -12.28 2.60 -32.25
N ILE A 408 -13.41 2.62 -31.51
CA ILE A 408 -14.49 3.60 -31.70
C ILE A 408 -15.00 4.13 -30.36
N MET A 409 -14.43 5.26 -29.96
CA MET A 409 -15.11 6.46 -29.46
C MET A 409 -16.55 6.33 -28.92
N LYS A 410 -16.75 6.72 -27.64
CA LYS A 410 -17.79 7.71 -27.29
C LYS A 410 -17.51 8.38 -25.94
N LYS A 411 -18.08 9.57 -25.75
CA LYS A 411 -17.70 10.58 -24.76
C LYS A 411 -18.97 11.19 -24.13
N LYS A 412 -19.04 11.26 -22.80
CA LYS A 412 -19.98 12.14 -22.08
C LYS A 412 -19.49 12.44 -20.66
N TYR A 413 -19.64 13.70 -20.25
CA TYR A 413 -19.56 14.12 -18.84
C TYR A 413 -20.98 14.15 -18.25
N GLY A 414 -21.07 14.06 -16.92
CA GLY A 414 -22.29 14.22 -16.13
C GLY A 414 -21.92 14.50 -14.66
N THR A 415 -22.72 15.30 -13.98
CA THR A 415 -22.36 15.95 -12.69
C THR A 415 -23.39 15.65 -11.61
N ALA A 416 -22.92 15.66 -10.35
CA ALA A 416 -23.69 15.75 -9.09
C ALA A 416 -24.49 14.53 -8.59
N GLU A 417 -24.01 14.01 -7.44
CA GLU A 417 -24.78 13.80 -6.20
C GLU A 417 -25.76 12.61 -6.08
N ASN A 418 -26.18 12.37 -4.82
CA ASN A 418 -27.22 11.45 -4.32
C ASN A 418 -26.83 9.99 -3.98
N VAL A 419 -26.37 9.82 -2.73
CA VAL A 419 -26.78 8.78 -1.75
C VAL A 419 -27.04 7.34 -2.25
N LEU A 420 -26.20 6.37 -1.83
CA LEU A 420 -26.68 5.24 -0.99
C LEU A 420 -25.55 4.37 -0.36
N LYS A 421 -25.64 4.22 0.96
CA LYS A 421 -25.34 3.04 1.81
C LYS A 421 -24.40 1.92 1.25
N LYS A 422 -23.26 1.72 1.93
CA LYS A 422 -22.98 0.52 2.77
C LYS A 422 -21.59 0.56 3.44
N GLY A 423 -21.52 1.11 4.65
CA GLY A 423 -20.56 0.65 5.67
C GLY A 423 -21.18 -0.51 6.43
N ILE A 424 -20.37 -1.47 6.90
CA ILE A 424 -20.83 -2.64 7.68
C ILE A 424 -19.81 -2.88 8.80
N TRP A 425 -20.28 -3.32 9.97
CA TRP A 425 -19.53 -3.66 11.20
C TRP A 425 -18.99 -2.49 12.03
N ALA A 426 -19.83 -2.02 12.97
CA ALA A 426 -19.41 -1.43 14.23
C ALA A 426 -20.49 -1.62 15.33
N SER A 427 -20.06 -1.70 16.59
CA SER A 427 -20.84 -1.61 17.83
C SER A 427 -21.79 -2.77 18.25
N ARG A 428 -21.45 -3.40 19.37
CA ARG A 428 -22.37 -3.83 20.45
C ARG A 428 -21.66 -3.67 21.81
N HIS A 429 -22.45 -3.67 22.89
CA HIS A 429 -22.03 -3.68 24.31
C HIS A 429 -21.54 -2.37 24.97
N LYS A 430 -22.50 -1.44 25.12
CA LYS A 430 -22.97 -0.83 26.39
C LYS A 430 -22.02 -0.66 27.61
N VAL A 431 -22.10 0.54 28.18
CA VAL A 431 -21.36 1.13 29.32
C VAL A 431 -21.76 0.64 30.73
N ALA A 432 -20.76 0.52 31.60
CA ALA A 432 -20.68 0.98 33.01
C ALA A 432 -19.19 1.35 33.25
N ASP A 433 -18.79 2.55 33.71
CA ASP A 433 -18.86 3.11 35.09
C ASP A 433 -17.92 2.34 36.05
N SER A 434 -16.90 2.88 36.74
CA SER A 434 -16.17 4.20 36.78
C SER A 434 -14.72 3.92 37.32
N ASP A 435 -13.73 4.80 37.54
CA ASP A 435 -13.44 6.25 37.40
C ASP A 435 -11.87 6.44 37.39
N GLU A 436 -11.34 7.66 37.58
CA GLU A 436 -9.91 8.08 37.75
C GLU A 436 -9.00 7.92 36.49
N LYS A 437 -8.38 8.97 35.89
CA LYS A 437 -7.32 9.93 36.34
C LYS A 437 -5.93 9.26 36.54
N GLU A 438 -4.79 9.79 36.06
CA GLU A 438 -4.48 11.07 35.36
C GLU A 438 -3.08 11.03 34.67
N ASN A 439 -2.83 11.93 33.69
CA ASN A 439 -1.52 12.40 33.15
C ASN A 439 -0.61 11.35 32.41
N GLU A 440 -0.31 11.48 31.10
CA GLU A 440 0.61 12.43 30.42
C GLU A 440 2.10 12.08 30.69
N MET A 441 2.97 11.81 29.69
CA MET A 441 3.45 12.75 28.66
C MET A 441 4.09 12.07 27.42
N GLN A 442 4.08 12.73 26.25
CA GLN A 442 4.73 12.26 25.01
C GLN A 442 6.22 12.61 24.92
N VAL A 443 7.03 11.77 24.26
CA VAL A 443 8.18 12.21 23.45
C VAL A 443 8.23 11.42 22.15
N ASN A 444 7.99 12.10 21.01
CA ASN A 444 8.23 11.56 19.68
C ASN A 444 9.62 12.01 19.18
N ALA A 445 10.49 11.07 18.85
CA ALA A 445 11.74 11.34 18.12
C ALA A 445 12.10 10.14 17.24
N GLY A 446 11.82 10.23 15.94
CA GLY A 446 12.14 9.18 14.97
C GLY A 446 13.45 9.44 14.24
N MET A 447 14.20 8.37 13.95
CA MET A 447 15.22 8.37 12.89
C MET A 447 15.15 7.06 12.11
N ASN A 448 15.22 7.17 10.78
CA ASN A 448 14.94 6.10 9.83
C ASN A 448 16.19 5.80 9.01
N LEU A 449 16.69 4.56 9.02
CA LEU A 449 17.66 4.11 8.01
C LEU A 449 17.63 2.59 7.72
N ASN A 450 16.72 2.23 6.80
CA ASN A 450 16.98 1.37 5.64
C ASN A 450 17.75 0.02 5.78
N LYS A 451 17.04 -1.07 5.39
CA LYS A 451 17.47 -2.06 4.37
C LYS A 451 18.50 -3.13 4.84
N CYS A 452 18.46 -4.41 4.43
CA CYS A 452 17.68 -5.08 3.37
C CYS A 452 17.18 -6.47 3.82
N ASN A 453 16.10 -6.96 3.21
CA ASN A 453 15.81 -8.39 3.11
C ASN A 453 16.58 -9.01 1.95
N ASP A 454 16.84 -10.32 2.02
CA ASP A 454 16.85 -11.19 0.85
C ASP A 454 16.10 -12.50 1.16
N LYS A 455 15.56 -13.15 0.13
CA LYS A 455 14.54 -14.22 0.25
C LYS A 455 15.13 -15.64 0.06
N LYS A 456 14.28 -16.66 0.34
CA LYS A 456 14.34 -18.10 -0.03
C LYS A 456 15.07 -19.03 0.97
N GLU A 457 14.44 -20.08 1.53
CA GLU A 457 13.92 -21.37 0.94
C GLU A 457 15.03 -22.45 1.02
N ALA A 458 14.89 -23.61 1.68
CA ALA A 458 13.73 -24.22 2.35
C ALA A 458 14.14 -25.06 3.61
N ALA A 459 13.57 -26.26 3.75
CA ALA A 459 13.74 -27.30 4.77
C ALA A 459 15.23 -27.67 5.10
N GLU A 460 15.58 -28.35 6.22
CA GLU A 460 14.75 -29.15 7.14
C GLU A 460 15.37 -29.32 8.56
N ILE A 461 14.60 -29.97 9.44
CA ILE A 461 14.87 -30.56 10.77
C ILE A 461 16.35 -30.68 11.23
N LYS A 462 16.61 -30.27 12.49
CA LYS A 462 17.83 -30.65 13.24
C LYS A 462 17.68 -32.05 13.85
N THR A 463 18.61 -32.95 13.52
CA THR A 463 18.73 -34.30 14.08
C THR A 463 19.26 -34.30 15.51
N SER A 464 18.80 -35.25 16.33
CA SER A 464 19.43 -35.62 17.61
C SER A 464 20.62 -36.56 17.41
N VAL A 465 21.51 -36.62 18.40
CA VAL A 465 22.64 -37.57 18.44
C VAL A 465 22.15 -38.94 18.92
N ASP A 466 22.59 -40.01 18.23
CA ASP A 466 23.06 -41.31 18.76
C ASP A 466 23.39 -42.22 17.53
N VAL A 467 24.66 -42.60 17.29
CA VAL A 467 25.43 -43.76 17.81
C VAL A 467 25.36 -44.99 16.86
N ASP A 468 26.53 -45.48 16.47
CA ASP A 468 26.93 -46.76 15.81
C ASP A 468 26.15 -47.21 14.54
N ASP A 469 26.75 -47.26 13.34
CA ASP A 469 27.84 -48.12 12.84
C ASP A 469 27.37 -49.51 12.34
N ASP A 470 27.31 -49.67 11.00
CA ASP A 470 28.10 -50.71 10.31
C ASP A 470 28.35 -50.30 8.84
N SER A 471 29.38 -50.91 8.27
CA SER A 471 29.92 -50.88 6.90
C SER A 471 28.87 -51.12 5.77
N LYS A 472 29.11 -50.81 4.48
CA LYS A 472 30.21 -51.38 3.66
C LYS A 472 30.27 -50.86 2.20
N SER A 473 31.50 -50.75 1.67
CA SER A 473 31.91 -50.88 0.23
C SER A 473 31.22 -50.02 -0.84
N ASN A 474 31.95 -49.08 -1.48
CA ASN A 474 32.67 -49.25 -2.78
C ASN A 474 31.88 -48.68 -3.99
N SER A 475 32.50 -48.22 -5.09
CA SER A 475 33.87 -47.75 -5.34
C SER A 475 33.92 -47.11 -6.74
N CYS A 476 34.43 -45.88 -6.87
CA CYS A 476 35.08 -45.40 -8.10
C CYS A 476 35.87 -44.11 -7.80
N ASN A 477 37.18 -44.24 -7.58
CA ASN A 477 38.09 -43.09 -7.45
C ASN A 477 38.77 -42.78 -8.79
N ASP A 478 39.32 -41.57 -8.84
CA ASP A 478 40.47 -41.17 -9.67
C ASP A 478 40.28 -41.05 -11.19
N LEU A 479 39.95 -39.82 -11.62
CA LEU A 479 40.85 -39.11 -12.53
C LEU A 479 41.29 -37.80 -11.89
N GLY A 480 42.55 -37.74 -11.43
CA GLY A 480 43.17 -36.55 -10.89
C GLY A 480 43.11 -35.34 -11.83
N SER A 481 42.38 -34.30 -11.42
CA SER A 481 42.35 -32.97 -12.00
C SER A 481 42.45 -31.97 -10.85
N ASN A 482 43.43 -31.07 -10.90
CA ASN A 482 43.87 -30.29 -9.73
C ASN A 482 42.71 -29.57 -9.02
N ASP A 483 42.67 -29.69 -7.69
CA ASP A 483 41.68 -29.01 -6.83
C ASP A 483 41.95 -27.50 -6.76
N VAL A 484 41.54 -26.80 -7.82
CA VAL A 484 41.59 -25.34 -7.92
C VAL A 484 40.18 -24.81 -7.62
N VAL A 485 39.83 -24.82 -6.33
CA VAL A 485 38.63 -24.13 -5.83
C VAL A 485 38.64 -22.69 -6.36
N SER A 486 37.57 -22.30 -7.06
CA SER A 486 37.48 -20.99 -7.70
C SER A 486 37.74 -19.87 -6.70
N GLY A 487 38.59 -18.89 -7.05
CA GLY A 487 38.92 -17.76 -6.17
C GLY A 487 37.69 -17.00 -5.68
N PHE A 488 36.63 -16.93 -6.49
CA PHE A 488 35.34 -16.33 -6.12
C PHE A 488 34.66 -17.03 -4.92
N LEU A 489 34.85 -18.34 -4.76
CA LEU A 489 34.37 -19.11 -3.62
C LEU A 489 35.17 -18.77 -2.35
N TYR A 490 36.48 -18.58 -2.48
CA TYR A 490 37.35 -18.06 -1.42
C TYR A 490 36.96 -16.61 -1.02
N ASP A 491 36.80 -15.71 -1.99
CA ASP A 491 36.37 -14.32 -1.76
C ASP A 491 35.01 -14.25 -1.05
N ARG A 492 34.05 -15.08 -1.49
CA ARG A 492 32.72 -15.17 -0.87
C ARG A 492 32.81 -15.70 0.57
N LEU A 493 33.53 -16.80 0.79
CA LEU A 493 33.70 -17.38 2.12
C LEU A 493 34.43 -16.40 3.06
N GLN A 494 35.48 -15.74 2.58
CA GLN A 494 36.19 -14.71 3.33
C GLN A 494 35.28 -13.53 3.69
N LYS A 495 34.41 -13.09 2.78
CA LYS A 495 33.41 -12.03 3.03
C LYS A 495 32.35 -12.46 4.06
N GLU A 496 31.84 -13.69 3.98
CA GLU A 496 30.91 -14.24 4.97
C GLU A 496 31.59 -14.42 6.34
N VAL A 497 32.83 -14.89 6.41
CA VAL A 497 33.63 -14.98 7.65
C VAL A 497 33.91 -13.60 8.27
N ILE A 498 34.23 -12.58 7.47
CA ILE A 498 34.41 -11.20 7.95
C ILE A 498 33.09 -10.63 8.49
N ASN A 499 31.97 -10.88 7.81
CA ASN A 499 30.65 -10.45 8.27
C ASN A 499 30.22 -11.17 9.55
N LEU A 500 30.53 -12.47 9.68
CA LEU A 500 30.28 -13.24 10.90
C LEU A 500 31.09 -12.71 12.09
N ARG A 501 32.40 -12.44 11.92
CA ARG A 501 33.22 -11.83 12.98
C ARG A 501 32.63 -10.50 13.47
N LYS A 502 32.28 -9.59 12.54
CA LYS A 502 31.62 -8.33 12.88
C LYS A 502 30.27 -8.53 13.57
N SER A 503 29.48 -9.52 13.16
CA SER A 503 28.21 -9.85 13.84
C SER A 503 28.43 -10.40 15.25
N CYS A 504 29.51 -11.15 15.49
CA CYS A 504 29.89 -11.60 16.82
C CYS A 504 30.37 -10.43 17.69
N GLU A 505 31.29 -9.58 17.20
CA GLU A 505 31.78 -8.38 17.88
C GLU A 505 30.62 -7.44 18.32
N ILE A 506 29.61 -7.26 17.46
CA ILE A 506 28.39 -6.48 17.76
C ILE A 506 27.51 -7.19 18.81
N LYS A 507 27.38 -8.51 18.75
CA LYS A 507 26.62 -9.27 19.76
C LYS A 507 27.32 -9.31 21.12
N GLU A 508 28.64 -9.39 21.13
CA GLU A 508 29.49 -9.46 22.31
C GLU A 508 29.55 -8.12 23.04
N SER A 509 29.63 -7.00 22.31
CA SER A 509 29.49 -5.64 22.87
C SER A 509 28.06 -5.32 23.35
N ASN A 510 27.03 -5.84 22.67
CA ASN A 510 25.65 -5.76 23.17
C ASN A 510 25.41 -6.65 24.41
N LEU A 511 26.08 -7.80 24.52
CA LEU A 511 26.08 -8.63 25.73
C LEU A 511 26.78 -7.92 26.89
N TYR A 512 27.97 -7.36 26.65
CA TYR A 512 28.74 -6.63 27.66
C TYR A 512 27.93 -5.45 28.25
N THR A 513 27.27 -4.65 27.41
CA THR A 513 26.41 -3.56 27.89
C THR A 513 25.14 -4.06 28.61
N LYS A 514 24.60 -5.22 28.24
CA LYS A 514 23.52 -5.89 28.99
C LYS A 514 23.98 -6.42 30.36
N ASP A 515 25.17 -6.98 30.45
CA ASP A 515 25.76 -7.39 31.74
C ASP A 515 26.02 -6.19 32.65
N GLU A 516 26.43 -5.04 32.10
CA GLU A 516 26.54 -3.79 32.87
C GLU A 516 25.18 -3.26 33.36
N GLU A 517 24.14 -3.33 32.52
CA GLU A 517 22.76 -3.01 32.91
C GLU A 517 22.26 -3.95 34.03
N ILE A 518 22.43 -5.26 33.89
CA ILE A 518 22.08 -6.28 34.90
C ILE A 518 22.84 -6.01 36.20
N LYS A 519 24.15 -5.77 36.13
CA LYS A 519 25.00 -5.45 37.29
C LYS A 519 24.58 -4.15 38.00
N MET A 520 23.99 -3.19 37.28
CA MET A 520 23.40 -1.98 37.86
C MET A 520 21.99 -2.22 38.43
N LEU A 521 21.20 -3.10 37.83
CA LEU A 521 19.91 -3.54 38.36
C LEU A 521 20.08 -4.33 39.67
N THR A 522 21.01 -5.27 39.76
CA THR A 522 21.33 -6.02 40.99
C THR A 522 21.70 -5.07 42.13
N LYS A 523 22.53 -4.05 41.87
CA LYS A 523 22.85 -2.99 42.86
C LYS A 523 21.62 -2.21 43.31
N LYS A 524 20.67 -1.91 42.41
CA LYS A 524 19.40 -1.25 42.75
C LYS A 524 18.51 -2.16 43.60
N VAL A 525 18.43 -3.45 43.29
CA VAL A 525 17.68 -4.45 44.08
C VAL A 525 18.28 -4.61 45.49
N ASP A 526 19.61 -4.68 45.62
CA ASP A 526 20.30 -4.68 46.91
C ASP A 526 19.99 -3.42 47.73
N ALA A 527 19.98 -2.25 47.10
CA ALA A 527 19.70 -0.98 47.75
C ALA A 527 18.24 -0.88 48.21
N LEU A 528 17.28 -1.29 47.36
CA LEU A 528 15.85 -1.34 47.70
C LEU A 528 15.58 -2.36 48.82
N THR A 529 16.20 -3.53 48.78
CA THR A 529 16.08 -4.56 49.83
C THR A 529 16.55 -4.02 51.18
N LYS A 530 17.69 -3.31 51.21
CA LYS A 530 18.19 -2.64 52.42
C LYS A 530 17.28 -1.50 52.88
N ALA A 531 16.75 -0.70 51.96
CA ALA A 531 15.80 0.37 52.28
C ALA A 531 14.51 -0.17 52.91
N MET A 532 13.93 -1.22 52.32
CA MET A 532 12.73 -1.90 52.83
C MET A 532 12.98 -2.55 54.19
N GLU A 533 14.16 -3.13 54.44
CA GLU A 533 14.52 -3.67 55.75
C GLU A 533 14.68 -2.56 56.82
N ILE A 534 15.22 -1.40 56.44
CA ILE A 534 15.31 -0.21 57.30
C ILE A 534 13.91 0.35 57.59
N GLU A 535 13.03 0.43 56.59
CA GLU A 535 11.66 0.89 56.74
C GLU A 535 10.83 -0.05 57.62
N TRP A 536 10.93 -1.37 57.43
CA TRP A 536 10.31 -2.35 58.31
C TRP A 536 10.80 -2.20 59.76
N LYS A 537 12.11 -2.00 59.97
CA LYS A 537 12.69 -1.68 61.29
C LYS A 537 12.22 -0.31 61.82
N LYS A 538 11.91 0.67 60.99
CA LYS A 538 11.31 1.97 61.39
C LYS A 538 9.87 1.76 61.82
N MET A 539 9.02 1.17 60.97
CA MET A 539 7.60 0.91 61.24
C MET A 539 7.40 0.08 62.51
N LYS A 540 8.25 -0.92 62.76
CA LYS A 540 8.23 -1.73 63.99
C LYS A 540 8.53 -0.91 65.26
N ARG A 541 9.39 0.12 65.18
CA ARG A 541 9.62 1.06 66.29
C ARG A 541 8.48 2.06 66.43
N GLU A 542 7.93 2.55 65.30
CA GLU A 542 6.85 3.53 65.27
C GLU A 542 5.53 2.94 65.84
N ALA A 543 5.24 1.66 65.56
CA ALA A 543 4.15 0.92 66.18
C ALA A 543 4.33 0.81 67.72
N ALA A 544 5.52 0.40 68.18
CA ALA A 544 5.84 0.32 69.60
C ALA A 544 5.89 1.68 70.31
N ALA A 545 6.11 2.78 69.57
CA ALA A 545 5.99 4.14 70.07
C ALA A 545 4.51 4.54 70.23
N ARG A 546 3.67 4.34 69.19
CA ARG A 546 2.22 4.59 69.27
C ARG A 546 1.55 3.78 70.37
N GLU A 547 1.97 2.54 70.62
CA GLU A 547 1.48 1.73 71.73
C GLU A 547 1.80 2.36 73.10
N LYS A 548 3.01 2.91 73.27
CA LYS A 548 3.41 3.62 74.49
C LYS A 548 2.70 4.96 74.65
N GLU A 549 2.45 5.69 73.57
CA GLU A 549 1.67 6.95 73.60
C GLU A 549 0.19 6.68 73.89
N ALA A 550 -0.38 5.61 73.34
CA ALA A 550 -1.73 5.15 73.66
C ALA A 550 -1.87 4.65 75.11
N ALA A 551 -0.81 4.08 75.70
CA ALA A 551 -0.76 3.76 77.12
C ALA A 551 -0.60 5.02 78.01
N SER A 552 0.22 5.98 77.57
CA SER A 552 0.48 7.23 78.29
C SER A 552 -0.77 8.11 78.38
N THR A 553 -1.44 8.35 77.26
CA THR A 553 -2.71 9.12 77.18
C THR A 553 -3.80 8.50 78.06
N LYS A 554 -3.98 7.17 77.99
CA LYS A 554 -4.90 6.44 78.89
C LYS A 554 -4.54 6.52 80.38
N SER A 555 -3.31 6.89 80.74
CA SER A 555 -2.90 7.07 82.13
C SER A 555 -3.23 8.47 82.70
N ASP A 556 -3.21 9.51 81.86
CA ASP A 556 -3.31 10.90 82.35
C ASP A 556 -4.76 11.41 82.44
N ASP A 557 -5.67 10.93 81.58
CA ASP A 557 -7.11 11.14 81.78
C ASP A 557 -7.61 10.44 83.06
N ASN A 558 -7.04 9.27 83.39
CA ASN A 558 -7.29 8.59 84.66
C ASN A 558 -6.77 9.38 85.88
N ARG A 559 -5.79 10.29 85.71
CA ARG A 559 -5.37 11.22 86.78
C ARG A 559 -6.32 12.41 86.93
N LYS A 560 -6.97 12.85 85.86
CA LYS A 560 -7.96 13.94 85.88
C LYS A 560 -9.29 13.47 86.48
N LEU A 561 -9.81 12.30 86.11
CA LEU A 561 -11.06 11.77 86.70
C LEU A 561 -10.91 11.44 88.20
N ARG A 562 -9.74 10.98 88.65
CA ARG A 562 -9.55 10.50 90.04
C ARG A 562 -9.44 11.60 91.10
N ARG A 563 -9.36 12.89 90.72
CA ARG A 563 -9.33 14.02 91.68
C ARG A 563 -10.71 14.60 92.01
N SER A 564 -11.76 14.29 91.25
CA SER A 564 -13.03 15.03 91.32
C SER A 564 -14.02 14.53 92.39
N ASN A 565 -13.93 13.27 92.82
CA ASN A 565 -15.00 12.61 93.59
C ASN A 565 -14.67 12.37 95.08
N SER A 566 -13.54 12.87 95.59
CA SER A 566 -13.13 12.71 96.99
C SER A 566 -13.63 13.83 97.91
N SER A 567 -14.91 14.21 97.81
CA SER A 567 -15.50 15.25 98.67
C SER A 567 -17.01 15.10 98.87
N ARG A 568 -17.41 14.23 99.81
CA ARG A 568 -18.68 14.34 100.58
C ARG A 568 -18.74 13.32 101.73
N ARG A 569 -18.88 13.85 102.96
CA ARG A 569 -19.75 13.35 104.05
C ARG A 569 -19.44 11.91 104.58
N MET A 570 -18.88 11.69 105.77
CA MET A 570 -18.91 12.50 107.01
C MET A 570 -20.34 12.74 107.54
N ILE A 571 -21.04 11.64 107.83
CA ILE A 571 -21.45 11.28 109.21
C ILE A 571 -20.79 9.92 109.49
#